data_AF-A0A8C3F677-F1
#
_entry.id   AF-A0A8C3F677-F1
#
_cell.length_a   1.000
_cell.length_b   1.000
_cell.length_c   1.000
_cell.angle_alpha   90.00
_cell.angle_beta   90.00
_cell.angle_gamma   90.00
#
_symmetry.space_group_name_H-M   'P 1'
#
loop_
_entity.id
_entity.type
_entity.pdbx_description
1 polymer ?
#
loop_
_entity_poly.entity_id
_entity_poly.type
_entity_poly.pdbx_seq_one_letter_code
_entity_poly.pdbx_strand_id
1 'polypeptide(L)' 'MGAHLVRRYLIDAEVEPDPLRMPTFDARLGFPERKERGEPGPGPAPLPWPRPWGLRFPPPAPPGSSIS' A
#
# COMPACT_ATOMS: atom_id res chain seq x y z
N MET A 1 -2.78 18.85 13.01
CA MET A 1 -3.60 17.61 12.98
C MET A 1 -5.01 17.98 13.46
N GLY A 2 -6.09 17.61 12.76
CA GLY A 2 -7.48 17.84 13.23
C GLY A 2 -8.38 18.78 12.41
N ALA A 3 -7.88 19.43 11.36
CA ALA A 3 -8.69 20.35 10.53
C ALA A 3 -9.94 19.70 9.89
N HIS A 4 -9.94 18.39 9.68
CA HIS A 4 -11.11 17.66 9.19
C HIS A 4 -12.28 17.65 10.19
N LEU A 5 -12.02 17.82 11.49
CA LEU A 5 -13.07 17.91 12.50
C LEU A 5 -13.86 19.22 12.36
N VAL A 6 -13.16 20.34 12.11
CA VAL A 6 -13.82 21.63 11.81
C VAL A 6 -14.67 21.51 10.55
N ARG A 7 -14.13 20.91 9.48
CA ARG A 7 -14.88 20.72 8.24
C ARG A 7 -16.15 19.88 8.44
N ARG A 8 -16.04 18.73 9.13
CA ARG A 8 -17.18 17.83 9.38
C ARG A 8 -18.23 18.41 10.32
N TYR A 9 -17.81 19.04 11.42
CA TYR A 9 -18.74 19.41 12.50
C TYR A 9 -19.19 20.87 12.45
N LEU A 10 -18.41 21.75 11.80
CA LEU A 10 -18.71 23.19 11.77
C LEU A 10 -19.01 23.73 10.36
N ILE A 11 -18.65 23.01 9.29
CA ILE A 11 -18.82 23.51 7.91
C ILE A 11 -19.91 22.70 7.19
N ASP A 12 -19.62 21.46 6.81
CA ASP A 12 -20.55 20.62 6.04
C ASP A 12 -20.25 19.13 6.26
N ALA A 13 -21.19 18.42 6.86
CA ALA A 13 -21.07 17.00 7.18
C ALA A 13 -21.44 16.07 6.01
N GLU A 14 -22.17 16.56 5.00
CA GLU A 14 -22.61 15.75 3.86
C GLU A 14 -21.45 15.43 2.91
N VAL A 15 -20.49 16.35 2.82
CA VAL A 15 -19.30 16.19 1.97
C VAL A 15 -18.19 15.42 2.69
N GLU A 16 -18.08 15.56 4.01
CA GLU A 16 -17.04 14.88 4.80
C GLU A 16 -17.48 13.44 5.14
N PRO A 17 -16.64 12.42 4.87
CA PRO A 17 -17.07 11.03 4.96
C PRO A 17 -17.30 10.57 6.40
N ASP A 18 -18.35 9.75 6.60
CA ASP A 18 -18.65 9.14 7.90
C ASP A 18 -17.65 8.02 8.24
N PRO A 19 -16.83 8.17 9.30
CA PRO A 19 -15.79 7.20 9.64
C PRO A 19 -16.34 5.82 10.00
N LEU A 20 -17.61 5.70 10.41
CA LEU A 20 -18.21 4.41 10.76
C LEU A 20 -18.79 3.66 9.57
N ARG A 21 -18.94 4.33 8.41
CA ARG A 21 -19.66 3.78 7.24
C ARG A 21 -18.82 3.77 5.96
N MET A 22 -17.52 4.00 6.09
CA MET A 22 -16.55 3.92 4.98
C MET A 22 -16.10 2.48 4.71
N PRO A 23 -15.75 2.14 3.45
CA PRO A 23 -15.86 2.97 2.24
C PRO A 23 -17.29 3.00 1.68
N THR A 24 -17.72 4.16 1.20
CA THR A 24 -19.05 4.34 0.56
C THR A 24 -19.03 4.17 -0.95
N PHE A 25 -17.85 4.30 -1.59
CA PHE A 25 -17.65 4.06 -3.01
C PHE A 25 -17.07 2.67 -3.27
N ASP A 26 -17.37 2.11 -4.45
CA ASP A 26 -16.79 0.85 -4.90
C ASP A 26 -15.26 0.97 -5.02
N ALA A 27 -14.53 -0.02 -4.50
CA ALA A 27 -13.07 -0.04 -4.52
C ALA A 27 -12.47 -0.10 -5.95
N ARG A 28 -13.24 -0.52 -6.95
CA ARG A 28 -12.84 -0.58 -8.38
C ARG A 28 -13.18 0.69 -9.15
N LEU A 29 -13.89 1.65 -8.56
CA LEU A 29 -14.24 2.90 -9.25
C LEU A 29 -12.96 3.66 -9.66
N GLY A 30 -12.73 3.77 -10.97
CA GLY A 30 -11.53 4.41 -11.53
C GLY A 30 -10.27 3.52 -11.54
N PHE A 31 -10.37 2.24 -11.13
CA PHE A 31 -9.23 1.32 -11.08
C PHE A 31 -9.56 -0.02 -11.77
N PRO A 32 -9.39 -0.12 -13.10
CA PRO A 32 -9.72 -1.33 -13.86
C PRO A 32 -8.93 -2.57 -13.41
N GLU A 33 -7.68 -2.38 -12.96
CA GLU A 33 -6.78 -3.47 -12.55
C GLU A 33 -6.28 -3.30 -11.10
N ARG A 34 -7.20 -2.97 -10.18
CA ARG A 34 -6.86 -2.85 -8.76
C ARG A 34 -6.46 -4.20 -8.17
N LYS A 35 -5.18 -4.34 -7.85
CA LYS A 35 -4.61 -5.50 -7.15
C LYS A 35 -5.01 -5.57 -5.69
N GLU A 36 -5.10 -6.78 -5.16
CA GLU A 36 -5.33 -6.99 -3.74
C GLU A 36 -4.07 -6.72 -2.91
N ARG A 37 -4.25 -6.33 -1.65
CA ARG A 37 -3.11 -6.11 -0.75
C ARG A 37 -2.45 -7.47 -0.46
N GLY A 38 -1.17 -7.59 -0.77
CA GLY A 38 -0.43 -8.83 -0.59
C GLY A 38 -0.40 -9.72 -1.83
N GLU A 39 -1.11 -9.35 -2.89
CA GLU A 39 -0.87 -9.93 -4.21
C GLU A 39 0.59 -9.65 -4.59
N PRO A 40 1.40 -10.68 -4.90
CA PRO A 40 2.77 -10.49 -5.31
C PRO A 40 2.80 -9.68 -6.61
N GLY A 41 3.66 -8.66 -6.66
CA GLY A 41 3.97 -8.01 -7.93
C GLY A 41 4.58 -9.00 -8.93
N PRO A 42 4.76 -8.61 -10.21
CA PRO A 42 5.39 -9.47 -11.23
C PRO A 42 6.89 -9.77 -10.99
N GLY A 43 7.39 -9.59 -9.76
CA GLY A 43 8.77 -9.83 -9.34
C GLY A 43 8.89 -11.09 -8.47
N PRO A 44 10.10 -11.41 -7.99
CA PRO A 44 10.32 -12.56 -7.10
C PRO A 44 9.46 -12.43 -5.83
N ALA A 45 9.06 -13.59 -5.29
CA ALA A 45 8.19 -13.68 -4.13
C ALA A 45 8.60 -12.69 -3.02
N PRO A 46 7.65 -11.95 -2.43
CA PRO A 46 7.96 -11.00 -1.37
C PRO A 46 8.61 -11.74 -0.20
N LEU A 47 9.66 -11.14 0.37
CA LEU A 47 10.30 -11.67 1.57
C LEU A 47 9.27 -11.79 2.71
N PRO A 48 9.38 -12.79 3.59
CA PRO A 48 8.51 -12.91 4.75
C PRO A 48 8.63 -11.67 5.64
N TRP A 49 7.49 -11.18 6.13
CA TRP A 49 7.41 -10.18 7.19
C TRP A 49 7.48 -10.88 8.57
N PRO A 50 8.15 -10.32 9.60
CA PRO A 50 8.90 -9.06 9.62
C PRO A 50 10.27 -9.16 8.94
N ARG A 51 10.69 -8.08 8.27
CA ARG A 51 12.09 -7.97 7.81
C ARG A 51 12.97 -7.68 9.02
N PRO A 52 14.00 -8.50 9.32
CA PRO A 52 15.00 -8.09 10.29
C PRO A 52 15.72 -6.85 9.74
N TRP A 53 15.88 -5.84 10.59
CA TRP A 53 16.77 -4.73 10.31
C TRP A 53 18.17 -5.31 9.99
N GLY A 54 18.77 -4.94 8.86
CA GLY A 54 20.14 -5.34 8.51
C GLY A 54 20.34 -6.12 7.21
N LEU A 55 19.30 -6.68 6.58
CA LEU A 55 19.44 -7.31 5.26
C LEU A 55 19.36 -6.28 4.13
N ARG A 56 20.48 -5.60 3.84
CA ARG A 56 20.73 -5.04 2.50
C ARG A 56 20.99 -6.22 1.56
N PHE A 57 20.26 -6.31 0.45
CA PHE A 57 20.63 -7.25 -0.61
C PHE A 57 22.08 -6.93 -1.04
N PRO A 58 22.99 -7.92 -1.14
CA PRO A 58 24.17 -7.72 -1.95
C PRO A 58 23.70 -7.42 -3.38
N PRO A 59 24.40 -6.54 -4.13
CA PRO A 59 24.09 -6.37 -5.55
C PRO A 59 24.13 -7.73 -6.24
N PRO A 60 23.27 -8.00 -7.24
CA PRO A 60 23.33 -9.25 -7.98
C PRO A 60 24.75 -9.44 -8.52
N ALA A 61 25.31 -10.65 -8.36
CA ALA A 61 26.60 -10.97 -8.93
C ALA A 61 26.57 -10.74 -10.45
N PRO A 62 27.63 -10.17 -11.05
CA PRO A 62 27.69 -10.03 -12.50
C PRO A 62 27.56 -11.41 -13.16
N PRO A 63 26.85 -11.53 -14.29
CA PRO A 63 26.73 -12.79 -15.00
C PRO A 63 28.13 -13.24 -15.45
N GLY A 64 28.61 -14.37 -14.93
CA GLY A 64 29.91 -14.96 -15.30
C GLY A 64 30.73 -15.57 -14.16
N SER A 65 30.36 -15.39 -12.89
CA SER A 65 31.10 -16.01 -11.78
C SER A 65 30.68 -17.47 -11.57
N SER A 66 31.31 -18.37 -12.32
CA SER A 66 31.40 -19.79 -11.98
C SER A 66 32.39 -19.93 -10.83
N ILE A 67 31.94 -20.37 -9.65
CA ILE A 67 32.85 -20.74 -8.56
C ILE A 67 33.34 -22.17 -8.88
N SER A 68 34.65 -22.28 -9.12
CA SER A 68 35.40 -23.54 -9.18
C SER A 68 35.49 -24.21 -7.82
#